data_AF-A0A4R1SBC8-F1
#
_entry.id   AF-A0A4R1SBC8-F1
#
_cell.length_a   1.000
_cell.length_b   1.000
_cell.length_c   1.000
_cell.angle_alpha   90.00
_cell.angle_beta   90.00
_cell.angle_gamma   90.00
#
_symmetry.space_group_name_H-M   'P 1'
#
loop_
_entity.id
_entity.type
_entity.pdbx_description
1 polymer ?
#
loop_
_entity_poly.entity_id
_entity_poly.type
_entity_poly.pdbx_seq_one_letter_code
_entity_poly.pdbx_strand_id
1 'polypeptide(L)' 'MNCPTAKTEHDPIPKSLLEAELIFKIGQMKTFMDKAADIDEKVKDEILSAIQHLYQAKKLLIIEKVH' A
#
# COMPACT_ATOMS: atom_id res chain seq x y z
N MET A 1 8.93 36.16 -22.07
CA MET A 1 9.72 35.34 -21.13
C MET A 1 9.06 33.99 -21.06
N ASN A 2 9.68 32.94 -21.59
CA ASN A 2 9.14 31.57 -21.51
C ASN A 2 9.73 30.93 -20.26
N CYS A 3 8.88 30.66 -19.26
CA CYS A 3 9.26 29.85 -18.11
C CYS A 3 9.33 28.39 -18.60
N PRO A 4 10.50 27.72 -18.56
CA PRO A 4 10.58 26.33 -18.96
C PRO A 4 9.77 25.50 -17.96
N THR A 5 8.69 24.88 -18.43
CA THR A 5 7.99 23.83 -17.70
C THR A 5 8.96 22.67 -17.53
N ALA A 6 9.51 22.52 -16.32
CA ALA A 6 10.23 21.32 -15.94
C ALA A 6 9.28 20.13 -16.14
N LYS A 7 9.53 19.31 -17.15
CA LYS A 7 8.94 17.99 -17.25
C LYS A 7 9.51 17.22 -16.06
N THR A 8 8.72 17.06 -15.01
CA THR A 8 9.00 16.06 -13.99
C THR A 8 8.84 14.70 -14.66
N GLU A 9 9.95 14.16 -15.18
CA GLU A 9 10.07 12.72 -15.37
C GLU A 9 9.83 12.10 -13.98
N HIS A 10 8.67 11.49 -13.80
CA HIS A 10 8.42 10.68 -12.62
C HIS A 10 9.25 9.41 -12.81
N ASP A 11 10.45 9.39 -12.26
CA ASP A 11 11.25 8.17 -12.16
C ASP A 11 10.37 7.07 -11.53
N PRO A 12 10.29 5.87 -12.14
CA PRO A 12 9.46 4.80 -11.61
C PRO A 12 9.96 4.43 -10.22
N ILE A 13 9.04 4.40 -9.24
CA ILE A 13 9.38 4.04 -7.86
C ILE A 13 9.92 2.62 -7.87
N PRO A 14 11.13 2.38 -7.33
CA PRO A 14 11.70 1.04 -7.24
C PRO A 14 10.72 0.04 -6.62
N LYS A 15 10.57 -1.12 -7.25
CA LYS A 15 9.70 -2.21 -6.78
C LYS A 15 9.94 -2.57 -5.32
N SER A 16 11.20 -2.60 -4.88
CA SER A 16 11.57 -2.88 -3.48
C SER A 16 11.00 -1.84 -2.50
N LEU A 17 10.93 -0.57 -2.90
CA LEU A 17 10.34 0.49 -2.08
C LEU A 17 8.81 0.36 -2.02
N LEU A 18 8.17 0.00 -3.13
CA LEU A 18 6.73 -0.31 -3.16
C LEU A 18 6.39 -1.52 -2.27
N GLU A 19 7.20 -2.57 -2.32
CA GLU A 19 7.04 -3.76 -1.47
C GLU A 19 7.22 -3.43 0.02
N ALA A 20 8.23 -2.62 0.35
CA ALA A 20 8.47 -2.19 1.73
C ALA A 20 7.29 -1.37 2.30
N GLU A 21 6.77 -0.42 1.52
CA GLU A 21 5.61 0.39 1.91
C GLU A 21 4.37 -0.47 2.15
N LEU A 22 4.09 -1.44 1.27
CA LEU A 22 2.97 -2.36 1.45
C LEU A 22 3.10 -3.22 2.71
N ILE A 23 4.29 -3.76 2.99
CA ILE A 23 4.55 -4.52 4.21
C ILE A 23 4.30 -3.66 5.45
N PHE A 24 4.79 -2.43 5.43
CA PHE A 24 4.61 -1.48 6.51
C PHE A 24 3.14 -1.17 6.77
N LYS A 25 2.36 -0.84 5.72
CA LYS A 25 0.92 -0.54 5.84
C LYS A 25 0.11 -1.73 6.36
N ILE A 26 0.38 -2.94 5.86
CA ILE A 26 -0.26 -4.16 6.38
C ILE A 26 0.03 -4.33 7.88
N GLY A 27 1.29 -4.13 8.30
CA GLY A 27 1.70 -4.20 9.70
C GLY A 27 1.00 -3.18 10.59
N GLN A 28 0.86 -1.92 10.11
CA GLN A 28 0.14 -0.87 10.83
C GLN A 28 -1.34 -1.22 11.02
N MET A 29 -2.01 -1.70 9.97
CA MET A 29 -3.44 -2.05 10.04
C MET A 29 -3.69 -3.23 10.98
N LYS A 30 -2.83 -4.25 10.96
CA LYS A 30 -2.92 -5.37 11.93
C LYS A 30 -2.70 -4.89 13.36
N THR A 31 -1.67 -4.08 13.58
CA THR A 31 -1.39 -3.53 14.91
C THR A 31 -2.54 -2.68 15.43
N PHE A 32 -3.19 -1.91 14.55
CA PHE A 32 -4.38 -1.14 14.89
C PHE A 32 -5.53 -2.06 15.31
N MET A 33 -5.81 -3.12 14.55
CA MET A 33 -6.83 -4.11 14.90
C MET A 33 -6.55 -4.81 16.24
N ASP A 34 -5.31 -5.21 16.48
CA ASP A 34 -4.92 -5.93 17.70
C ASP A 34 -5.03 -5.05 18.96
N LYS A 35 -4.87 -3.72 18.81
CA LYS A 35 -4.89 -2.76 19.94
C LYS A 35 -6.23 -2.09 20.16
N ALA A 36 -7.10 -2.09 19.16
CA ALA A 36 -8.41 -1.48 19.27
C ALA A 36 -9.34 -2.43 20.04
N ALA A 37 -9.62 -2.05 21.29
CA ALA A 37 -10.39 -2.89 22.23
C ALA A 37 -11.86 -3.09 21.82
N ASP A 38 -12.40 -2.25 20.95
CA ASP A 38 -13.81 -2.26 20.55
C ASP A 38 -13.96 -1.72 19.11
N ILE A 39 -13.57 -2.53 18.13
CA ILE A 39 -13.89 -2.23 16.72
C ILE A 39 -15.26 -2.83 16.42
N ASP A 40 -16.15 -1.99 15.87
CA ASP A 40 -17.43 -2.44 15.30
C ASP A 40 -17.19 -3.54 14.25
N GLU A 41 -17.99 -4.62 14.29
CA GLU A 41 -17.74 -5.81 13.46
C GLU A 41 -17.76 -5.48 11.96
N LYS A 42 -18.58 -4.51 11.52
CA LYS A 42 -18.61 -4.09 10.12
C LYS A 42 -17.32 -3.36 9.73
N VAL A 43 -16.82 -2.49 10.61
CA VAL A 43 -15.54 -1.78 10.40
C VAL A 43 -14.38 -2.77 10.38
N LYS A 44 -14.41 -3.78 11.24
CA LYS A 44 -13.42 -4.87 11.26
C LYS A 44 -13.41 -5.65 9.95
N ASP A 45 -14.57 -5.98 9.40
CA ASP A 45 -14.69 -6.65 8.10
C ASP A 45 -14.13 -5.79 6.95
N GLU A 46 -14.41 -4.48 6.96
CA GLU A 46 -13.85 -3.53 5.99
C GLU A 46 -12.31 -3.47 6.09
N ILE A 47 -11.75 -3.45 7.30
CA ILE A 47 -10.30 -3.46 7.52
C ILE A 47 -9.68 -4.78 7.05
N LEU A 48 -10.30 -5.92 7.34
CA LEU A 48 -9.83 -7.24 6.89
C LEU A 48 -9.82 -7.34 5.36
N SER A 49 -10.88 -6.83 4.71
CA SER A 49 -10.96 -6.75 3.24
C SER A 49 -9.84 -5.88 2.65
N ALA A 50 -9.58 -4.70 3.26
CA ALA A 50 -8.49 -3.83 2.85
C ALA A 50 -7.10 -4.49 3.02
N ILE A 51 -6.86 -5.20 4.14
CA ILE A 51 -5.64 -5.98 4.35
C ILE A 51 -5.47 -7.05 3.27
N GLN A 52 -6.56 -7.74 2.91
CA GLN A 52 -6.54 -8.76 1.86
C GLN A 52 -6.17 -8.17 0.49
N HIS A 53 -6.71 -7.00 0.13
CA HIS A 53 -6.32 -6.29 -1.09
C HIS A 53 -4.85 -5.87 -1.09
N LEU A 54 -4.30 -5.42 0.05
CA LEU A 54 -2.87 -5.09 0.17
C LEU A 54 -1.98 -6.32 -0.03
N TYR A 55 -2.38 -7.48 0.49
CA TYR A 55 -1.68 -8.75 0.23
C TYR A 55 -1.74 -9.16 -1.25
N GLN A 56 -2.87 -8.97 -1.91
CA GLN A 56 -3.00 -9.22 -3.34
C GLN A 56 -2.12 -8.27 -4.16
N ALA A 57 -2.09 -6.98 -3.84
CA ALA A 57 -1.21 -6.00 -4.47
C ALA A 57 0.27 -6.37 -4.29
N LYS A 58 0.67 -6.79 -3.08
CA LYS A 58 2.03 -7.31 -2.82
C LYS A 58 2.34 -8.54 -3.69
N LYS A 59 1.41 -9.47 -3.83
CA LYS A 59 1.58 -10.67 -4.67
C LYS A 59 1.74 -10.29 -6.15
N LEU A 60 0.97 -9.31 -6.63
CA LEU A 60 1.06 -8.81 -8.01
C LEU A 60 2.40 -8.13 -8.28
N LEU A 61 2.95 -7.38 -7.32
CA LEU A 61 4.28 -6.79 -7.43
C LEU A 61 5.36 -7.87 -7.55
N ILE A 62 5.30 -8.95 -6.76
CA ILE A 62 6.27 -10.05 -6.81
C ILE A 62 6.29 -10.71 -8.20
N ILE A 63 5.12 -10.91 -8.81
CA ILE A 63 5.02 -11.38 -10.19
C ILE A 63 5.68 -10.32 -11.10
N GLU A 64 6.65 -10.71 -11.92
CA GLU A 64 7.44 -9.85 -12.84
C GLU A 64 6.61 -9.16 -13.96
N LYS A 65 5.31 -8.93 -13.74
CA LYS A 65 4.40 -8.25 -14.66
C LYS A 65 4.22 -6.76 -14.38
N VAL A 66 4.83 -6.23 -13.31
CA VAL A 66 4.86 -4.79 -13.07
C VAL A 66 6.17 -4.26 -13.65
N HIS A 67 6.08 -3.66 -14.84
CA HIS A 67 7.18 -2.98 -15.53
C HIS A 67 7.40 -1.59 -14.94
#